data_AF-A0ABF7RFY3-F1
#
_entry.id   AF-A0ABF7RFY3-F1
#
_cell.length_a   1.000
_cell.length_b   1.000
_cell.length_c   1.000
_cell.angle_alpha   90.00
_cell.angle_beta   90.00
_cell.angle_gamma   90.00
#
_symmetry.space_group_name_H-M   'P 1'
#
loop_
_entity.id
_entity.type
_entity.pdbx_description
1 polymer ?
#
loop_
_entity_poly.entity_id
_entity_poly.type
_entity_poly.pdbx_seq_one_letter_code
_entity_poly.pdbx_strand_id
1 'polypeptide(L)'
;MTDKIIISNEEKMADVQLEILFSGPLSLLDPRHPAISEELQKQILYDRYHNKLIADGLETGHFFYDYNNDLRFQTKQPLYTFAGFIFEAFAVNVFNNNMRTIGKKAFSWCTNREQCKDDYIDQFKVIGTGFITTKSLFPNFYGPQSTFDLIFIKKNIRQDVHEPATVLGTTNQAGIQIKAITGSEETEIIEPLRTGRYSHVLTFLRHSDGVHSYTHCMEVLNSMHRRGVLGLPEKYALERRISHPEMFGIDQREVDDYYQYILHWYTGHANPDQFITEGAGLEIKGYKYSNGLLVPTD
;
A
#
# COMPACT_ATOMS: atom_id res chain seq x y z
N MET A 1 10.64 37.50 18.01
CA MET A 1 9.78 38.26 17.08
C MET A 1 10.19 37.83 15.69
N THR A 2 9.35 37.07 15.00
CA THR A 2 9.54 36.75 13.58
C THR A 2 8.89 37.87 12.80
N ASP A 3 9.70 38.70 12.14
CA ASP A 3 9.20 39.75 11.25
C ASP A 3 8.41 39.08 10.12
N LYS A 4 7.09 39.26 10.14
CA LYS A 4 6.21 38.80 9.07
C LYS A 4 6.38 39.77 7.91
N ILE A 5 7.01 39.30 6.84
CA ILE A 5 7.05 40.01 5.57
C ILE A 5 5.65 39.88 4.94
N ILE A 6 4.94 40.99 4.84
CA ILE A 6 3.65 41.08 4.16
C ILE A 6 3.92 41.60 2.76
N ILE A 7 3.62 40.79 1.74
CA ILE A 7 3.76 41.13 0.32
C ILE A 7 2.37 41.08 -0.32
N SER A 8 2.03 42.11 -1.09
CA SER A 8 0.80 42.20 -1.88
C SER A 8 0.90 41.38 -3.18
N ASN A 9 -0.25 40.99 -3.75
CA ASN A 9 -0.29 40.30 -5.04
C ASN A 9 0.28 41.17 -6.18
N GLU A 10 0.18 42.50 -6.07
CA GLU A 10 0.73 43.46 -7.03
C GLU A 10 2.26 43.49 -6.97
N GLU A 11 2.85 43.48 -5.76
CA GLU A 11 4.31 43.37 -5.58
C GLU A 11 4.86 42.03 -6.05
N LYS A 12 4.10 40.94 -5.85
CA LYS A 12 4.44 39.61 -6.36
C LYS A 12 4.48 39.55 -7.88
N MET A 13 3.50 40.17 -8.56
CA MET A 13 3.42 40.17 -10.04
C MET A 13 4.40 41.16 -10.69
N ALA A 14 4.86 42.18 -9.96
CA ALA A 14 5.82 43.16 -10.45
C ALA A 14 7.28 42.67 -10.37
N ASP A 15 7.57 41.69 -9.53
CA ASP A 15 8.91 41.12 -9.36
C ASP A 15 8.95 39.67 -9.85
N VAL A 16 9.53 39.48 -11.04
CA VAL A 16 9.69 38.17 -11.68
C VAL A 16 10.48 37.18 -10.82
N GLN A 17 11.46 37.63 -10.02
CA GLN A 17 12.20 36.73 -9.13
C GLN A 17 11.36 36.29 -7.95
N LEU A 18 10.53 37.18 -7.42
CA LEU A 18 9.56 36.87 -6.37
C LEU A 18 8.44 35.96 -6.90
N GLU A 19 7.94 36.22 -8.10
CA GLU A 19 6.96 35.36 -8.77
C GLU A 19 7.50 33.94 -8.95
N ILE A 20 8.76 33.80 -9.39
CA ILE A 20 9.46 32.51 -9.53
C ILE A 20 9.57 31.77 -8.18
N LEU A 21 9.79 32.49 -7.08
CA LEU A 21 9.81 31.89 -5.73
C LEU A 21 8.44 31.35 -5.29
N PHE A 22 7.35 31.88 -5.84
CA PHE A 22 5.96 31.50 -5.52
C PHE A 22 5.26 30.71 -6.64
N SER A 23 5.91 30.49 -7.78
CA SER A 23 5.38 29.74 -8.93
C SER A 23 5.96 28.32 -9.04
N GLY A 24 6.79 27.92 -8.07
CA GLY A 24 7.28 26.54 -7.97
C GLY A 24 6.12 25.56 -7.70
N PRO A 25 6.24 24.28 -8.11
CA PRO A 25 5.24 23.27 -7.79
C PRO A 25 5.05 23.17 -6.28
N LEU A 26 3.80 23.26 -5.81
CA LEU A 26 3.48 23.14 -4.38
C LEU A 26 3.99 21.82 -3.81
N SER A 27 3.99 20.76 -4.61
CA SER A 27 4.58 19.46 -4.29
C SER A 27 6.04 19.48 -3.86
N LEU A 28 6.82 20.55 -4.10
CA LEU A 28 8.20 20.64 -3.62
C LEU A 28 8.34 21.16 -2.18
N LEU A 29 7.29 21.76 -1.61
CA LEU A 29 7.31 22.30 -0.25
C LEU A 29 7.20 21.17 0.78
N ASP A 30 7.98 21.22 1.88
CA ASP A 30 7.86 20.24 2.97
C ASP A 30 6.55 20.48 3.75
N PRO A 31 5.52 19.62 3.64
CA PRO A 31 4.21 19.81 4.27
C PRO A 31 4.26 19.79 5.80
N ARG A 32 5.39 19.36 6.39
CA ARG A 32 5.58 19.30 7.85
C ARG A 32 6.32 20.52 8.40
N HIS A 33 6.70 21.47 7.55
CA HIS A 33 7.44 22.64 8.00
C HIS A 33 6.57 23.49 8.96
N PRO A 34 7.08 23.94 10.12
CA PRO A 34 6.27 24.63 11.14
C PRO A 34 5.59 25.92 10.68
N ALA A 35 6.08 26.53 9.60
CA ALA A 35 5.50 27.73 9.02
C ALA A 35 4.34 27.47 8.05
N ILE A 36 4.06 26.20 7.72
CA ILE A 36 2.97 25.83 6.81
C ILE A 36 1.67 25.71 7.60
N SER A 37 0.62 26.40 7.13
CA SER A 37 -0.72 26.28 7.68
C SER A 37 -1.37 24.97 7.27
N GLU A 38 -2.37 24.51 8.03
CA GLU A 38 -3.12 23.29 7.71
C GLU A 38 -3.75 23.34 6.29
N GLU A 39 -4.21 24.51 5.86
CA GLU A 39 -4.79 24.67 4.52
C GLU A 39 -3.74 24.54 3.41
N LEU A 40 -2.57 25.17 3.58
CA LEU A 40 -1.47 25.03 2.62
C LEU A 40 -0.92 23.59 2.63
N GLN A 41 -0.87 22.94 3.78
CA GLN A 41 -0.51 21.52 3.90
C GLN A 41 -1.46 20.65 3.05
N LYS A 42 -2.78 20.84 3.17
CA LYS A 42 -3.77 20.12 2.35
C LYS A 42 -3.56 20.34 0.85
N GLN A 43 -3.24 21.56 0.42
CA GLN A 43 -2.95 21.87 -0.97
C GLN A 43 -1.68 21.18 -1.49
N ILE A 44 -0.60 21.17 -0.68
CA ILE A 44 0.65 20.46 -1.01
C ILE A 44 0.39 18.95 -1.14
N LEU A 45 -0.35 18.36 -0.19
CA LEU A 45 -0.68 16.94 -0.23
C LEU A 45 -1.58 16.59 -1.43
N TYR A 46 -2.53 17.46 -1.77
CA TYR A 46 -3.35 17.32 -2.97
C TYR A 46 -2.50 17.30 -4.24
N ASP A 47 -1.61 18.28 -4.41
CA ASP A 47 -0.72 18.38 -5.58
C ASP A 47 0.18 17.13 -5.72
N ARG A 48 0.64 16.56 -4.60
CA ARG A 48 1.47 15.35 -4.57
C ARG A 48 0.71 14.07 -4.87
N TYR A 49 -0.47 13.89 -4.27
CA TYR A 49 -1.06 12.57 -4.08
C TYR A 49 -2.43 12.38 -4.71
N HIS A 50 -3.11 13.44 -5.18
CA HIS A 50 -4.46 13.31 -5.72
C HIS A 50 -4.56 12.31 -6.87
N ASN A 51 -3.77 12.53 -7.93
CA ASN A 51 -3.77 11.65 -9.10
C ASN A 51 -3.29 10.23 -8.75
N LYS A 52 -2.37 10.13 -7.79
CA LYS A 52 -1.85 8.84 -7.30
C LYS A 52 -2.93 8.05 -6.57
N LEU A 53 -3.69 8.70 -5.67
CA LEU A 53 -4.83 8.09 -4.98
C LEU A 53 -5.90 7.63 -5.97
N ILE A 54 -6.18 8.42 -7.01
CA ILE A 54 -7.13 8.02 -8.05
C ILE A 54 -6.63 6.75 -8.77
N ALA A 55 -5.38 6.74 -9.19
CA ALA A 55 -4.79 5.58 -9.88
C ALA A 55 -4.80 4.32 -8.99
N ASP A 56 -4.36 4.43 -7.73
CA ASP A 56 -4.34 3.33 -6.77
C ASP A 56 -5.77 2.85 -6.42
N GLY A 57 -6.73 3.78 -6.30
CA GLY A 57 -8.14 3.47 -6.07
C GLY A 57 -8.80 2.76 -7.24
N LEU A 58 -8.47 3.14 -8.49
CA LEU A 58 -8.93 2.46 -9.70
C LEU A 58 -8.32 1.06 -9.80
N GLU A 59 -7.03 0.93 -9.50
CA GLU A 59 -6.30 -0.35 -9.58
C GLU A 59 -6.87 -1.40 -8.61
N THR A 60 -7.22 -0.95 -7.40
CA THR A 60 -7.82 -1.79 -6.35
C THR A 60 -9.34 -1.95 -6.48
N GLY A 61 -9.97 -1.26 -7.44
CA GLY A 61 -11.40 -1.34 -7.70
C GLY A 61 -12.30 -0.62 -6.70
N HIS A 62 -11.73 0.25 -5.86
CA HIS A 62 -12.50 1.10 -4.95
C HIS A 62 -13.04 2.35 -5.67
N PHE A 63 -12.35 2.78 -6.72
CA PHE A 63 -12.76 3.90 -7.56
C PHE A 63 -13.19 3.39 -8.94
N PHE A 64 -14.13 4.07 -9.58
CA PHE A 64 -14.53 3.83 -10.96
C PHE A 64 -15.16 5.08 -11.57
N TYR A 65 -15.21 5.16 -12.89
CA TYR A 65 -15.96 6.20 -13.60
C TYR A 65 -17.36 5.67 -13.93
N ASP A 66 -18.38 6.47 -13.65
CA ASP A 66 -19.75 6.15 -14.04
C ASP A 66 -20.03 6.49 -15.52
N TYR A 67 -21.28 6.31 -15.96
CA TYR A 67 -21.69 6.60 -17.33
C TYR A 67 -21.56 8.08 -17.73
N ASN A 68 -21.50 9.00 -16.76
CA ASN A 68 -21.29 10.43 -16.99
C ASN A 68 -19.80 10.80 -16.93
N ASN A 69 -18.91 9.82 -16.79
CA ASN A 69 -17.48 10.00 -16.59
C ASN A 69 -17.13 10.75 -15.29
N ASP A 70 -18.01 10.65 -14.28
CA ASP A 70 -17.72 11.14 -12.92
C ASP A 70 -16.99 10.05 -12.13
N LEU A 71 -15.92 10.44 -11.42
CA LEU A 71 -15.23 9.54 -10.50
C LEU A 71 -16.13 9.23 -9.30
N ARG A 72 -16.41 7.95 -9.08
CA ARG A 72 -17.18 7.42 -7.96
C ARG A 72 -16.28 6.62 -7.03
N PHE A 73 -16.65 6.63 -5.75
CA PHE A 73 -16.00 5.89 -4.69
C PHE A 73 -16.99 4.92 -4.08
N GLN A 74 -16.58 3.67 -3.88
CA GLN A 74 -17.42 2.66 -3.30
C GLN A 74 -16.63 1.80 -2.32
N THR A 75 -16.88 2.01 -1.03
CA THR A 75 -16.44 1.09 0.01
C THR A 75 -17.37 1.13 1.20
N LYS A 76 -17.56 -0.03 1.83
CA LYS A 76 -18.14 -0.13 3.19
C LYS A 76 -17.06 -0.39 4.24
N GLN A 77 -15.82 -0.54 3.80
CA GLN A 77 -14.70 -0.87 4.65
C GLN A 77 -14.25 0.35 5.44
N PRO A 78 -13.79 0.18 6.69
CA PRO A 78 -13.23 1.27 7.46
C PRO A 78 -11.93 1.80 6.84
N LEU A 79 -11.55 3.03 7.22
CA LEU A 79 -10.37 3.74 6.69
C LEU A 79 -9.11 2.88 6.67
N TYR A 80 -8.82 2.13 7.73
CA TYR A 80 -7.58 1.34 7.82
C TYR A 80 -7.54 0.21 6.78
N THR A 81 -8.69 -0.41 6.47
CA THR A 81 -8.78 -1.43 5.43
C THR A 81 -8.65 -0.78 4.05
N PHE A 82 -9.34 0.34 3.80
CA PHE A 82 -9.20 1.09 2.55
C PHE A 82 -7.76 1.55 2.32
N ALA A 83 -7.12 2.14 3.33
CA ALA A 83 -5.72 2.54 3.28
C ALA A 83 -4.80 1.34 3.02
N GLY A 84 -5.12 0.16 3.58
CA GLY A 84 -4.44 -1.09 3.28
C GLY A 84 -4.39 -1.39 1.78
N PHE A 85 -5.55 -1.37 1.12
CA PHE A 85 -5.63 -1.56 -0.33
C PHE A 85 -4.82 -0.50 -1.12
N ILE A 86 -4.93 0.77 -0.74
CA ILE A 86 -4.13 1.83 -1.39
C ILE A 86 -2.62 1.57 -1.19
N PHE A 87 -2.20 1.09 -0.02
CA PHE A 87 -0.80 0.74 0.23
C PHE A 87 -0.33 -0.50 -0.52
N GLU A 88 -1.22 -1.43 -0.87
CA GLU A 88 -0.88 -2.53 -1.79
C GLU A 88 -0.48 -1.97 -3.16
N ALA A 89 -1.32 -1.09 -3.74
CA ALA A 89 -1.06 -0.46 -5.03
C ALA A 89 0.20 0.40 -5.00
N PHE A 90 0.36 1.20 -3.94
CA PHE A 90 1.59 1.96 -3.67
C PHE A 90 2.83 1.06 -3.69
N ALA A 91 2.80 -0.06 -2.96
CA ALA A 91 3.94 -0.97 -2.85
C ALA A 91 4.28 -1.63 -4.19
N VAL A 92 3.26 -2.08 -4.95
CA VAL A 92 3.46 -2.65 -6.30
C VAL A 92 4.13 -1.62 -7.22
N ASN A 93 3.65 -0.39 -7.21
CA ASN A 93 4.20 0.70 -8.03
C ASN A 93 5.65 1.02 -7.63
N VAL A 94 5.91 1.20 -6.34
CA VAL A 94 7.26 1.50 -5.84
C VAL A 94 8.25 0.38 -6.14
N PHE A 95 7.87 -0.88 -5.94
CA PHE A 95 8.74 -2.02 -6.20
C PHE A 95 9.05 -2.18 -7.69
N ASN A 96 8.04 -2.04 -8.56
CA ASN A 96 8.27 -2.12 -10.02
C ASN A 96 9.10 -0.97 -10.55
N ASN A 97 8.84 0.27 -10.11
CA ASN A 97 9.59 1.46 -10.54
C ASN A 97 11.05 1.44 -10.04
N ASN A 98 11.33 0.70 -8.97
CA ASN A 98 12.64 0.59 -8.34
C ASN A 98 13.11 -0.86 -8.26
N MET A 99 12.88 -1.66 -9.31
CA MET A 99 13.06 -3.11 -9.28
C MET A 99 14.48 -3.54 -8.87
N ARG A 100 15.52 -2.86 -9.35
CA ARG A 100 16.92 -3.21 -9.02
C ARG A 100 17.38 -2.75 -7.63
N THR A 101 16.60 -1.93 -6.92
CA THR A 101 16.94 -1.39 -5.60
C THR A 101 15.95 -1.84 -4.54
N ILE A 102 14.77 -1.20 -4.47
CA ILE A 102 13.73 -1.47 -3.47
C ILE A 102 13.06 -2.82 -3.77
N GLY A 103 12.66 -3.05 -5.02
CA GLY A 103 12.01 -4.29 -5.45
C GLY A 103 12.89 -5.52 -5.22
N LYS A 104 14.18 -5.43 -5.51
CA LYS A 104 15.19 -6.48 -5.27
C LYS A 104 15.32 -6.82 -3.79
N LYS A 105 15.33 -5.82 -2.90
CA LYS A 105 15.38 -6.06 -1.45
C LYS A 105 14.11 -6.75 -0.96
N ALA A 106 12.93 -6.29 -1.40
CA ALA A 106 11.65 -6.90 -1.06
C ALA A 106 11.56 -8.36 -1.57
N PHE A 107 12.02 -8.61 -2.81
CA PHE A 107 12.11 -9.95 -3.39
C PHE A 107 13.03 -10.87 -2.59
N SER A 108 14.25 -10.41 -2.31
CA SER A 108 15.22 -11.18 -1.52
C SER A 108 14.67 -11.53 -0.14
N TRP A 109 14.04 -10.55 0.52
CA TRP A 109 13.39 -10.73 1.80
C TRP A 109 12.27 -11.78 1.75
N CYS A 110 11.26 -11.60 0.91
CA CYS A 110 10.09 -12.50 0.90
C CYS A 110 10.40 -13.90 0.36
N THR A 111 11.55 -14.07 -0.30
CA THR A 111 12.00 -15.37 -0.83
C THR A 111 13.12 -16.02 -0.03
N ASN A 112 13.56 -15.43 1.08
CA ASN A 112 14.69 -15.88 1.89
C ASN A 112 16.00 -16.04 1.10
N ARG A 113 16.24 -15.17 0.12
CA ARG A 113 17.49 -15.11 -0.64
C ARG A 113 18.40 -14.04 -0.03
N GLU A 114 19.58 -14.43 0.41
CA GLU A 114 20.56 -13.47 0.95
C GLU A 114 21.08 -12.50 -0.12
N GLN A 115 21.22 -12.99 -1.36
CA GLN A 115 21.68 -12.20 -2.50
C GLN A 115 20.83 -12.48 -3.73
N CYS A 116 20.56 -11.42 -4.48
CA CYS A 116 19.87 -11.47 -5.76
C CYS A 116 20.66 -10.63 -6.77
N LYS A 117 20.95 -11.19 -7.94
CA LYS A 117 21.64 -10.47 -9.03
C LYS A 117 20.64 -9.64 -9.82
N ASP A 118 21.10 -8.53 -10.39
CA ASP A 118 20.25 -7.62 -11.18
C ASP A 118 19.60 -8.34 -12.37
N ASP A 119 20.37 -9.10 -13.15
CA ASP A 119 19.85 -9.89 -14.29
C ASP A 119 18.80 -10.94 -13.88
N TYR A 120 18.80 -11.37 -12.62
CA TYR A 120 17.81 -12.32 -12.12
C TYR A 120 16.52 -11.61 -11.73
N ILE A 121 16.60 -10.49 -11.00
CA ILE A 121 15.41 -9.74 -10.60
C ILE A 121 14.72 -9.06 -11.78
N ASP A 122 15.47 -8.66 -12.82
CA ASP A 122 14.91 -8.05 -14.03
C ASP A 122 13.93 -8.95 -14.79
N GLN A 123 13.92 -10.26 -14.50
CA GLN A 123 12.97 -11.22 -15.07
C GLN A 123 11.61 -11.19 -14.38
N PHE A 124 11.50 -10.55 -13.22
CA PHE A 124 10.30 -10.53 -12.40
C PHE A 124 9.56 -9.20 -12.52
N LYS A 125 8.25 -9.28 -12.34
CA LYS A 125 7.34 -8.15 -12.13
C LYS A 125 6.56 -8.39 -10.85
N VAL A 126 6.28 -7.33 -10.09
CA VAL A 126 5.37 -7.38 -8.94
C VAL A 126 3.95 -7.15 -9.40
N ILE A 127 3.01 -7.95 -8.89
CA ILE A 127 1.57 -7.75 -9.10
C ILE A 127 0.83 -7.80 -7.76
N GLY A 128 -0.28 -7.08 -7.67
CA GLY A 128 -1.23 -7.19 -6.57
C GLY A 128 -2.27 -8.27 -6.86
N THR A 129 -2.49 -9.22 -5.97
CA THR A 129 -3.39 -10.36 -6.19
C THR A 129 -4.86 -9.96 -6.22
N GLY A 130 -5.23 -8.87 -5.56
CA GLY A 130 -6.57 -8.29 -5.55
C GLY A 130 -6.86 -7.31 -6.69
N PHE A 131 -5.88 -7.00 -7.56
CA PHE A 131 -6.01 -5.88 -8.51
C PHE A 131 -6.85 -6.20 -9.73
N ILE A 132 -7.51 -5.17 -10.27
CA ILE A 132 -8.27 -5.27 -11.53
C ILE A 132 -7.35 -5.63 -12.70
N THR A 133 -6.13 -5.08 -12.78
CA THR A 133 -5.20 -5.44 -13.86
C THR A 133 -4.72 -6.88 -13.74
N THR A 134 -4.55 -7.40 -12.52
CA THR A 134 -4.23 -8.82 -12.31
C THR A 134 -5.37 -9.70 -12.79
N LYS A 135 -6.63 -9.35 -12.51
CA LYS A 135 -7.80 -10.07 -13.02
C LYS A 135 -7.82 -10.18 -14.54
N SER A 136 -7.44 -9.12 -15.24
CA SER A 136 -7.48 -9.07 -16.71
C SER A 136 -6.25 -9.68 -17.38
N LEU A 137 -5.05 -9.40 -16.88
CA LEU A 137 -3.78 -9.79 -17.50
C LEU A 137 -3.22 -11.11 -16.97
N PHE A 138 -3.49 -11.43 -15.71
CA PHE A 138 -2.95 -12.61 -15.03
C PHE A 138 -4.03 -13.33 -14.20
N PRO A 139 -5.13 -13.78 -14.83
CA PRO A 139 -6.31 -14.29 -14.11
C PRO A 139 -6.00 -15.45 -13.14
N ASN A 140 -4.97 -16.25 -13.42
CA ASN A 140 -4.53 -17.36 -12.56
C ASN A 140 -3.91 -16.90 -11.23
N PHE A 141 -3.51 -15.62 -11.12
CA PHE A 141 -2.99 -15.02 -9.91
C PHE A 141 -3.98 -14.05 -9.25
N TYR A 142 -5.15 -13.86 -9.85
CA TYR A 142 -6.19 -13.05 -9.25
C TYR A 142 -6.84 -13.83 -8.11
N GLY A 143 -6.62 -13.33 -6.90
CA GLY A 143 -7.06 -13.94 -5.66
C GLY A 143 -7.23 -12.88 -4.60
N PRO A 144 -8.35 -12.14 -4.57
CA PRO A 144 -8.58 -11.12 -3.57
C PRO A 144 -8.76 -11.68 -2.14
N GLN A 145 -8.88 -13.01 -1.99
CA GLN A 145 -8.83 -13.73 -0.70
C GLN A 145 -7.49 -14.45 -0.48
N SER A 146 -6.49 -14.15 -1.32
CA SER A 146 -5.14 -14.68 -1.18
C SER A 146 -4.56 -14.27 0.16
N THR A 147 -3.68 -15.11 0.69
CA THR A 147 -2.85 -14.80 1.86
C THR A 147 -1.64 -13.91 1.54
N PHE A 148 -1.50 -13.55 0.26
CA PHE A 148 -0.51 -12.62 -0.24
C PHE A 148 -1.24 -11.53 -1.01
N ASP A 149 -0.99 -10.28 -0.65
CA ASP A 149 -1.48 -9.14 -1.40
C ASP A 149 -0.56 -8.89 -2.60
N LEU A 150 0.75 -9.09 -2.42
CA LEU A 150 1.77 -8.89 -3.45
C LEU A 150 2.54 -10.16 -3.74
N ILE A 151 2.77 -10.44 -5.02
CA ILE A 151 3.61 -11.55 -5.47
C ILE A 151 4.52 -11.11 -6.61
N PHE A 152 5.69 -11.75 -6.71
CA PHE A 152 6.60 -11.58 -7.84
C PHE A 152 6.34 -12.69 -8.85
N ILE A 153 6.13 -12.34 -10.11
CA ILE A 153 5.91 -13.30 -11.20
C ILE A 153 6.95 -13.10 -12.29
N LYS A 154 7.32 -14.18 -12.97
CA LYS A 154 8.14 -14.13 -14.18
C LYS A 154 7.54 -15.00 -15.27
N LYS A 155 7.88 -14.72 -16.52
CA LYS A 155 7.45 -15.54 -17.65
C LYS A 155 8.39 -16.74 -17.82
N ASN A 156 7.83 -17.94 -17.79
CA ASN A 156 8.52 -19.15 -18.18
C ASN A 156 8.51 -19.27 -19.71
N ILE A 157 9.65 -18.98 -20.34
CA ILE A 157 9.78 -18.92 -21.81
C ILE A 157 9.47 -20.27 -22.46
N ARG A 158 9.70 -21.40 -21.76
CA ARG A 158 9.50 -22.75 -22.33
C ARG A 158 8.04 -23.15 -22.40
N GLN A 159 7.24 -22.70 -21.45
CA GLN A 159 5.84 -23.08 -21.31
C GLN A 159 4.87 -21.96 -21.69
N ASP A 160 5.40 -20.77 -21.99
CA ASP A 160 4.63 -19.54 -22.28
C ASP A 160 3.63 -19.16 -21.16
N VAL A 161 3.92 -19.58 -19.92
CA VAL A 161 3.11 -19.28 -18.73
C VAL A 161 3.89 -18.42 -17.76
N HIS A 162 3.17 -17.65 -16.94
CA HIS A 162 3.78 -16.95 -15.83
C HIS A 162 3.84 -17.88 -14.61
N GLU A 163 4.93 -17.80 -13.86
CA GLU A 163 5.15 -18.54 -12.62
C GLU A 163 5.49 -17.60 -11.47
N PRO A 164 5.01 -17.85 -10.24
CA PRO A 164 5.33 -17.04 -9.10
C PRO A 164 6.75 -17.35 -8.60
N ALA A 165 7.38 -16.37 -7.96
CA ALA A 165 8.60 -16.60 -7.21
C ALA A 165 8.34 -17.56 -6.05
N THR A 166 9.33 -18.40 -5.76
CA THR A 166 9.28 -19.34 -4.63
C THR A 166 10.29 -18.97 -3.55
N VAL A 167 9.98 -19.40 -2.33
CA VAL A 167 10.92 -19.36 -1.20
C VAL A 167 12.09 -20.30 -1.52
N LEU A 168 13.32 -19.82 -1.31
CA LEU A 168 14.56 -20.51 -1.63
C LEU A 168 14.57 -21.93 -1.03
N GLY A 169 14.88 -22.92 -1.87
CA GLY A 169 14.93 -24.33 -1.45
C GLY A 169 13.56 -25.02 -1.34
N THR A 170 12.47 -24.36 -1.75
CA THR A 170 11.11 -24.92 -1.69
C THR A 170 10.34 -24.69 -2.98
N THR A 171 9.19 -25.36 -3.11
CA THR A 171 8.17 -25.08 -4.14
C THR A 171 7.08 -24.13 -3.64
N ASN A 172 7.19 -23.62 -2.41
CA ASN A 172 6.19 -22.75 -1.83
C ASN A 172 6.30 -21.35 -2.45
N GLN A 173 5.16 -20.82 -2.88
CA GLN A 173 5.06 -19.46 -3.38
C GLN A 173 5.50 -18.46 -2.31
N ALA A 174 6.31 -17.49 -2.75
CA ALA A 174 6.69 -16.33 -1.96
C ALA A 174 5.76 -15.16 -2.27
N GLY A 175 5.45 -14.39 -1.24
CA GLY A 175 4.58 -13.22 -1.35
C GLY A 175 4.64 -12.38 -0.09
N ILE A 176 4.00 -11.22 -0.14
CA ILE A 176 3.98 -10.24 0.93
C ILE A 176 2.51 -9.92 1.24
N GLN A 177 2.18 -9.93 2.53
CA GLN A 177 0.95 -9.35 3.05
C GLN A 177 1.23 -7.92 3.50
N ILE A 178 0.39 -6.98 3.11
CA ILE A 178 0.45 -5.57 3.48
C ILE A 178 -0.47 -5.34 4.68
N LYS A 179 -0.01 -4.54 5.63
CA LYS A 179 -0.81 -4.15 6.80
C LYS A 179 -0.69 -2.65 7.08
N ALA A 180 -1.83 -1.98 7.07
CA ALA A 180 -1.99 -0.58 7.43
C ALA A 180 -2.82 -0.45 8.71
N ILE A 181 -2.33 -1.04 9.79
CA ILE A 181 -2.97 -1.03 11.11
C ILE A 181 -2.04 -0.36 12.12
N THR A 182 -2.62 0.19 13.19
CA THR A 182 -1.89 0.78 14.33
C THR A 182 -2.46 0.26 15.65
N GLY A 183 -2.78 -1.03 15.67
CA GLY A 183 -3.27 -1.73 16.85
C GLY A 183 -3.59 -3.19 16.55
N SER A 184 -3.67 -4.00 17.60
CA SER A 184 -3.94 -5.44 17.52
C SER A 184 -2.88 -6.22 16.72
N GLU A 185 -1.62 -5.81 16.79
CA GLU A 185 -0.49 -6.42 16.07
C GLU A 185 -0.32 -7.91 16.39
N GLU A 186 -0.57 -8.31 17.65
CA GLU A 186 -0.50 -9.72 18.05
C GLU A 186 -1.47 -10.57 17.22
N THR A 187 -2.73 -10.15 17.10
CA THR A 187 -3.79 -10.93 16.44
C THR A 187 -3.82 -10.75 14.92
N GLU A 188 -3.46 -9.58 14.41
CA GLU A 188 -3.57 -9.24 12.98
C GLU A 188 -2.30 -9.52 12.17
N ILE A 189 -1.14 -9.64 12.84
CA ILE A 189 0.17 -9.82 12.20
C ILE A 189 0.88 -11.06 12.74
N ILE A 190 1.14 -11.12 14.04
CA ILE A 190 2.02 -12.13 14.64
C ILE A 190 1.38 -13.52 14.61
N GLU A 191 0.14 -13.66 15.08
CA GLU A 191 -0.56 -14.94 15.10
C GLU A 191 -0.79 -15.51 13.68
N PRO A 192 -1.20 -14.71 12.67
CA PRO A 192 -1.24 -15.16 11.29
C PRO A 192 0.12 -15.62 10.72
N LEU A 193 1.23 -14.98 11.10
CA LEU A 193 2.58 -15.44 10.72
C LEU A 193 2.97 -16.73 11.43
N ARG A 194 2.58 -16.89 12.69
CA ARG A 194 2.86 -18.07 13.52
C ARG A 194 2.08 -19.30 13.03
N THR A 195 0.81 -19.12 12.68
CA THR A 195 -0.07 -20.17 12.14
C THR A 195 0.21 -20.50 10.67
N GLY A 196 1.11 -19.78 10.01
CA GLY A 196 1.46 -19.98 8.61
C GLY A 196 0.45 -19.42 7.62
N ARG A 197 -0.56 -18.65 8.09
CA ARG A 197 -1.48 -17.93 7.21
C ARG A 197 -0.74 -16.89 6.37
N TYR A 198 0.21 -16.16 6.94
CA TYR A 198 1.08 -15.26 6.19
C TYR A 198 2.51 -15.81 6.13
N SER A 199 3.21 -15.53 5.03
CA SER A 199 4.65 -15.83 4.93
C SER A 199 5.51 -14.65 5.39
N HIS A 200 5.17 -13.44 4.93
CA HIS A 200 5.86 -12.19 5.24
C HIS A 200 4.84 -11.05 5.34
N VAL A 201 5.04 -10.14 6.28
CA VAL A 201 4.17 -8.98 6.50
C VAL A 201 4.95 -7.69 6.41
N LEU A 202 4.51 -6.77 5.56
CA LEU A 202 5.03 -5.41 5.46
C LEU A 202 4.00 -4.45 6.08
N THR A 203 4.40 -3.82 7.18
CA THR A 203 3.59 -2.84 7.90
C THR A 203 3.89 -1.44 7.37
N PHE A 204 2.91 -0.53 7.27
CA PHE A 204 3.12 0.82 6.70
C PHE A 204 2.94 1.97 7.68
N LEU A 205 2.22 1.78 8.79
CA LEU A 205 1.77 2.90 9.61
C LEU A 205 2.57 3.09 10.89
N ARG A 206 2.60 4.35 11.35
CA ARG A 206 3.01 4.76 12.68
C ARG A 206 1.78 5.01 13.55
N HIS A 207 1.90 4.69 14.83
CA HIS A 207 0.92 5.01 15.85
C HIS A 207 0.91 6.51 16.12
N SER A 208 -0.07 6.97 16.89
CA SER A 208 -0.24 8.39 17.23
C SER A 208 0.95 8.99 18.02
N ASP A 209 1.76 8.15 18.66
CA ASP A 209 3.00 8.53 19.35
C ASP A 209 4.23 8.59 18.42
N GLY A 210 4.05 8.29 17.13
CA GLY A 210 5.11 8.26 16.11
C GLY A 210 5.86 6.93 16.00
N VAL A 211 5.53 5.92 16.82
CA VAL A 211 6.19 4.62 16.79
C VAL A 211 5.61 3.76 15.67
N HIS A 212 6.46 3.14 14.85
CA HIS A 212 6.01 2.29 13.74
C HIS A 212 5.39 0.97 14.25
N SER A 213 4.34 0.46 13.60
CA SER A 213 3.69 -0.80 14.01
C SER A 213 4.63 -2.01 13.97
N TYR A 214 5.64 -1.97 13.11
CA TYR A 214 6.78 -2.89 13.15
C TYR A 214 7.44 -2.95 14.53
N THR A 215 7.73 -1.80 15.15
CA THR A 215 8.38 -1.73 16.47
C THR A 215 7.49 -2.34 17.55
N HIS A 216 6.18 -2.05 17.51
CA HIS A 216 5.23 -2.72 18.40
C HIS A 216 5.17 -4.23 18.18
N CYS A 217 5.25 -4.71 16.93
CA CYS A 217 5.39 -6.15 16.67
C CYS A 217 6.62 -6.74 17.37
N MET A 218 7.76 -6.05 17.32
CA MET A 218 8.98 -6.49 18.01
C MET A 218 8.80 -6.53 19.53
N GLU A 219 8.13 -5.54 20.12
CA GLU A 219 7.81 -5.50 21.56
C GLU A 219 6.91 -6.66 21.97
N VAL A 220 5.87 -6.96 21.18
CA VAL A 220 4.96 -8.07 21.41
C VAL A 220 5.70 -9.41 21.32
N LEU A 221 6.53 -9.63 20.29
CA LEU A 221 7.35 -10.84 20.16
C LEU A 221 8.30 -11.03 21.37
N ASN A 222 8.93 -9.95 21.83
CA ASN A 222 9.75 -9.96 23.04
C ASN A 222 8.94 -10.28 24.29
N SER A 223 7.72 -9.76 24.41
CA SER A 223 6.80 -10.07 25.51
C SER A 223 6.37 -11.54 25.48
N MET A 224 5.95 -12.06 24.32
CA MET A 224 5.56 -13.47 24.15
C MET A 224 6.69 -14.43 24.50
N HIS A 225 7.93 -14.13 24.10
CA HIS A 225 9.09 -14.92 24.49
C HIS A 225 9.35 -14.90 26.00
N ARG A 226 9.31 -13.71 26.63
CA ARG A 226 9.46 -13.58 28.09
C ARG A 226 8.38 -14.32 28.87
N ARG A 227 7.15 -14.41 28.32
CA ARG A 227 6.03 -15.18 28.86
C ARG A 227 6.13 -16.69 28.58
N GLY A 228 7.12 -17.16 27.83
CA GLY A 228 7.28 -18.58 27.47
C GLY A 228 6.33 -19.07 26.38
N VAL A 229 5.62 -18.17 25.70
CA VAL A 229 4.70 -18.51 24.59
C VAL A 229 5.46 -18.87 23.31
N LEU A 230 6.64 -18.26 23.11
CA LEU A 230 7.50 -18.50 21.94
C LEU A 230 8.89 -18.96 22.38
N GLY A 231 9.41 -19.99 21.70
CA GLY A 231 10.83 -20.33 21.78
C GLY A 231 11.70 -19.27 21.09
N LEU A 232 12.98 -19.16 21.49
CA LEU A 232 13.90 -18.18 20.89
C LEU A 232 14.07 -18.36 19.36
N PRO A 233 14.20 -19.59 18.82
CA PRO A 233 14.30 -19.78 17.36
C PRO A 233 13.04 -19.34 16.61
N GLU A 234 11.87 -19.60 17.18
CA GLU A 234 10.58 -19.20 16.61
C GLU A 234 10.43 -17.68 16.60
N LYS A 235 10.79 -17.01 17.71
CA LYS A 235 10.83 -15.56 17.80
C LYS A 235 11.70 -14.97 16.66
N TYR A 236 12.94 -15.42 16.51
CA TYR A 236 13.82 -14.91 15.43
C TYR A 236 13.33 -15.26 14.03
N ALA A 237 12.60 -16.36 13.85
CA ALA A 237 11.96 -16.67 12.59
C ALA A 237 10.80 -15.70 12.28
N LEU A 238 10.01 -15.31 13.28
CA LEU A 238 8.92 -14.33 13.13
C LEU A 238 9.46 -12.92 12.89
N GLU A 239 10.46 -12.47 13.65
CA GLU A 239 11.07 -11.14 13.47
C GLU A 239 11.56 -10.92 12.04
N ARG A 240 12.23 -11.92 11.45
CA ARG A 240 12.72 -11.86 10.05
C ARG A 240 11.61 -11.75 9.00
N ARG A 241 10.38 -12.13 9.34
CA ARG A 241 9.21 -12.15 8.44
C ARG A 241 8.34 -10.89 8.55
N ILE A 242 8.66 -9.96 9.44
CA ILE A 242 7.96 -8.67 9.57
C ILE A 242 8.91 -7.56 9.12
N SER A 243 8.42 -6.61 8.33
CA SER A 243 9.24 -5.48 7.86
C SER A 243 8.44 -4.18 7.79
N HIS A 244 9.14 -3.09 7.46
CA HIS A 244 8.62 -1.74 7.29
C HIS A 244 9.33 -1.01 6.13
N PRO A 245 8.78 0.09 5.60
CA PRO A 245 9.23 0.74 4.37
C PRO A 245 10.72 1.09 4.36
N GLU A 246 11.25 1.63 5.46
CA GLU A 246 12.65 2.10 5.55
C GLU A 246 13.66 0.95 5.40
N MET A 247 13.32 -0.29 5.78
CA MET A 247 14.19 -1.46 5.55
C MET A 247 14.46 -1.72 4.06
N PHE A 248 13.54 -1.31 3.19
CA PHE A 248 13.71 -1.42 1.75
C PHE A 248 14.26 -0.15 1.10
N GLY A 249 14.32 0.96 1.83
CA GLY A 249 14.74 2.27 1.34
C GLY A 249 13.59 3.15 0.86
N ILE A 250 12.38 2.91 1.35
CA ILE A 250 11.22 3.79 1.16
C ILE A 250 11.19 4.76 2.35
N ASP A 251 11.14 6.06 2.10
CA ASP A 251 11.08 7.07 3.17
C ASP A 251 9.72 7.00 3.86
N GLN A 252 9.72 6.70 5.17
CA GLN A 252 8.49 6.63 5.95
C GLN A 252 7.74 7.97 5.95
N ARG A 253 8.42 9.10 5.73
CA ARG A 253 7.75 10.40 5.63
C ARG A 253 6.84 10.49 4.41
N GLU A 254 7.24 9.92 3.27
CA GLU A 254 6.37 9.83 2.09
C GLU A 254 5.12 9.00 2.41
N VAL A 255 5.31 7.89 3.13
CA VAL A 255 4.22 7.01 3.56
C VAL A 255 3.26 7.73 4.51
N ASP A 256 3.76 8.40 5.56
CA ASP A 256 2.86 9.08 6.49
C ASP A 256 2.15 10.28 5.82
N ASP A 257 2.84 11.02 4.93
CA ASP A 257 2.21 12.12 4.17
C ASP A 257 1.10 11.59 3.24
N TYR A 258 1.35 10.46 2.58
CA TYR A 258 0.34 9.84 1.73
C TYR A 258 -0.84 9.33 2.56
N TYR A 259 -0.59 8.72 3.72
CA TYR A 259 -1.64 8.32 4.65
C TYR A 259 -2.48 9.51 5.14
N GLN A 260 -1.84 10.63 5.48
CA GLN A 260 -2.55 11.86 5.85
C GLN A 260 -3.46 12.33 4.72
N TYR A 261 -2.99 12.29 3.47
CA TYR A 261 -3.82 12.62 2.34
C TYR A 261 -5.00 11.65 2.16
N ILE A 262 -4.78 10.34 2.29
CA ILE A 262 -5.83 9.31 2.27
C ILE A 262 -6.88 9.58 3.34
N LEU A 263 -6.46 9.88 4.58
CA LEU A 263 -7.33 10.23 5.69
C LEU A 263 -8.17 11.48 5.38
N HIS A 264 -7.54 12.57 4.94
CA HIS A 264 -8.23 13.80 4.55
C HIS A 264 -9.24 13.59 3.42
N TRP A 265 -8.83 12.86 2.38
CA TRP A 265 -9.70 12.55 1.25
C TRP A 265 -10.88 11.68 1.70
N TYR A 266 -10.61 10.60 2.43
CA TYR A 266 -11.64 9.66 2.91
C TYR A 266 -12.64 10.36 3.82
N THR A 267 -12.18 11.16 4.79
CA THR A 267 -13.08 11.90 5.70
C THR A 267 -13.88 12.98 5.00
N GLY A 268 -13.31 13.66 4.00
CA GLY A 268 -14.01 14.66 3.20
C GLY A 268 -15.08 14.07 2.28
N HIS A 269 -14.86 12.86 1.77
CA HIS A 269 -15.80 12.12 0.91
C HIS A 269 -16.74 11.18 1.68
N ALA A 270 -16.46 10.89 2.96
CA ALA A 270 -17.30 10.09 3.84
C ALA A 270 -18.48 10.87 4.45
N ASN A 271 -18.71 12.13 4.06
CA ASN A 271 -19.92 12.86 4.43
C ASN A 271 -21.15 12.28 3.69
N PRO A 272 -22.29 12.07 4.38
CA PRO A 272 -23.05 10.85 4.27
C PRO A 272 -24.38 11.02 3.54
N ASP A 273 -24.35 11.49 2.28
CA ASP A 273 -25.57 11.57 1.44
C ASP A 273 -25.35 11.28 -0.05
N GLN A 274 -24.18 10.83 -0.48
CA GLN A 274 -23.94 10.48 -1.89
C GLN A 274 -23.97 8.97 -2.14
N PHE A 275 -25.18 8.51 -2.46
CA PHE A 275 -25.48 7.31 -3.23
C PHE A 275 -24.85 5.99 -2.74
N ILE A 276 -25.46 5.44 -1.69
CA ILE A 276 -25.50 3.98 -1.49
C ILE A 276 -26.36 3.39 -2.63
N THR A 277 -25.78 3.25 -3.81
CA THR A 277 -26.35 2.42 -4.87
C THR A 277 -25.81 1.02 -4.65
N GLU A 278 -26.70 0.05 -4.49
CA GLU A 278 -26.41 -1.35 -4.23
C GLU A 278 -25.40 -1.91 -5.24
N GLY A 279 -24.16 -2.12 -4.80
CA GLY A 279 -23.17 -2.92 -5.51
C GLY A 279 -22.72 -4.08 -4.64
N ALA A 280 -23.60 -5.05 -4.43
CA ALA A 280 -23.28 -6.36 -3.86
C ALA A 280 -22.58 -7.30 -4.87
N GLY A 281 -21.92 -6.76 -5.91
CA GLY A 281 -21.52 -7.52 -7.10
C GLY A 281 -20.04 -7.85 -7.27
N LEU A 282 -19.13 -7.28 -6.47
CA LEU A 282 -17.68 -7.50 -6.63
C LEU A 282 -16.97 -8.01 -5.37
N GLU A 283 -17.60 -7.94 -4.20
CA GLU A 283 -17.09 -8.55 -2.97
C GLU A 283 -17.52 -10.02 -2.87
N ILE A 284 -16.80 -10.88 -3.61
CA ILE A 284 -16.52 -12.30 -3.36
C ILE A 284 -17.57 -13.06 -2.53
N LYS A 285 -18.65 -13.55 -3.17
CA LYS A 285 -19.30 -14.84 -2.84
C LYS A 285 -19.99 -15.46 -4.08
N GLY A 286 -19.40 -16.52 -4.62
CA GLY A 286 -20.08 -17.74 -5.07
C GLY A 286 -21.26 -17.74 -6.06
N TYR A 287 -21.38 -16.82 -7.04
CA TYR A 287 -22.40 -16.95 -8.11
C TYR A 287 -21.85 -16.52 -9.49
N LYS A 288 -22.31 -17.17 -10.58
CA LYS A 288 -21.99 -16.81 -11.97
C LYS A 288 -23.20 -16.20 -12.68
N TYR A 289 -22.95 -15.15 -13.47
CA TYR A 289 -23.90 -14.62 -14.43
C TYR A 289 -23.97 -15.51 -15.68
N SER A 290 -25.17 -15.92 -16.05
CA SER A 290 -25.48 -16.57 -17.33
C SER A 290 -26.81 -16.02 -17.84
N ASN A 291 -26.82 -15.46 -19.06
CA ASN A 291 -28.01 -14.97 -19.75
C ASN A 291 -28.91 -14.01 -18.94
N GLY A 292 -28.30 -13.10 -18.18
CA GLY A 292 -29.02 -11.98 -17.55
C GLY A 292 -29.89 -12.34 -16.34
N LEU A 293 -29.81 -13.57 -15.81
CA LEU A 293 -30.46 -13.98 -14.56
C LEU A 293 -29.44 -14.60 -13.60
N LEU A 294 -29.50 -14.17 -12.34
CA LEU A 294 -28.70 -14.72 -11.23
C LEU A 294 -29.32 -16.05 -10.77
N VAL A 295 -28.56 -17.14 -10.86
CA VAL A 295 -29.00 -18.47 -10.40
C VAL A 295 -28.02 -19.01 -9.37
N PRO A 296 -28.50 -19.63 -8.27
CA PRO A 296 -27.61 -20.25 -7.31
C PRO A 296 -26.85 -21.46 -7.87
N THR A 297 -25.58 -21.63 -7.52
CA THR A 297 -24.90 -22.92 -7.67
C THR A 297 -24.99 -23.68 -6.35
N ASP A 298 -25.51 -24.91 -6.40
CA ASP A 298 -25.46 -25.87 -5.29
C ASP A 298 -24.02 -26.09 -4.77
#